data_AF-A0A0F9LA20-F1
#
_entry.id   AF-A0A0F9LA20-F1
#
_cell.length_a   1.000
_cell.length_b   1.000
_cell.length_c   1.000
_cell.angle_alpha   90.00
_cell.angle_beta   90.00
_cell.angle_gamma   90.00
#
_symmetry.space_group_name_H-M   'P 1'
#
loop_
_entity.id
_entity.type
_entity.pdbx_description
1 polymer ?
#
loop_
_entity_poly.entity_id
_entity_poly.type
_entity_poly.pdbx_seq_one_letter_code
_entity_poly.pdbx_strand_id
1 'polypeptide(L)'
;GARGITSEPFTNYKAIARRYENCFIAGEGDNRILMRNDPNEIRSMVASMVETGRMSGGYMMCIGNHIPFNVPPEAVKLYLDLSVELGHR
;
A
#
# COMPACT_ATOMS: atom_id res chain seq x y z
N GLY A 1 22.90 -8.25 6.55
CA GLY A 1 22.42 -7.76 5.24
C GLY A 1 21.18 -6.91 5.42
N ALA A 2 20.45 -6.61 4.35
CA ALA A 2 19.18 -5.86 4.41
C ALA A 2 18.12 -6.57 5.27
N ARG A 3 17.22 -5.80 5.88
CA ARG A 3 16.16 -6.28 6.78
C ARG A 3 14.78 -6.39 6.11
N GLY A 4 14.67 -5.93 4.87
CA GLY A 4 13.41 -5.86 4.14
C GLY A 4 13.57 -5.49 2.68
N ILE A 5 12.43 -5.42 1.98
CA ILE A 5 12.31 -5.14 0.56
C ILE A 5 11.34 -3.98 0.37
N THR A 6 11.81 -2.89 -0.22
CA THR A 6 10.96 -1.84 -0.77
C THR A 6 10.96 -1.97 -2.29
N SER A 7 9.80 -1.79 -2.90
CA SER A 7 9.65 -1.94 -4.35
C SER A 7 8.54 -1.05 -4.91
N GLU A 8 8.28 -1.22 -6.20
CA GLU A 8 7.30 -0.45 -6.96
C GLU A 8 5.95 -1.18 -7.01
N PRO A 9 4.84 -0.47 -7.32
CA PRO A 9 3.47 -1.03 -7.28
C PRO A 9 3.22 -2.22 -8.22
N PHE A 10 4.09 -2.44 -9.21
CA PHE A 10 4.02 -3.58 -10.13
C PHE A 10 4.56 -4.89 -9.54
N THR A 11 5.24 -4.83 -8.40
CA THR A 11 5.76 -6.01 -7.72
C THR A 11 4.62 -6.85 -7.15
N ASN A 12 4.73 -8.18 -7.24
CA ASN A 12 3.76 -9.08 -6.63
C ASN A 12 3.98 -9.20 -5.12
N TYR A 13 3.50 -8.23 -4.35
CA TYR A 13 3.64 -8.16 -2.89
C TYR A 13 3.07 -9.39 -2.18
N LYS A 14 1.97 -9.96 -2.68
CA LYS A 14 1.36 -11.16 -2.09
C LYS A 14 2.27 -12.39 -2.22
N ALA A 15 2.97 -12.53 -3.35
CA ALA A 15 3.96 -13.59 -3.52
C ALA A 15 5.14 -13.41 -2.56
N ILE A 16 5.62 -12.19 -2.36
CA ILE A 16 6.70 -11.88 -1.41
C ILE A 16 6.26 -12.16 0.03
N ALA A 17 5.07 -11.67 0.44
CA ALA A 17 4.53 -11.86 1.77
C ALA A 17 4.34 -13.33 2.14
N ARG A 18 3.89 -14.17 1.19
CA ARG A 18 3.79 -15.63 1.40
C ARG A 18 5.14 -16.35 1.44
N ARG A 19 6.14 -15.84 0.71
CA ARG A 19 7.45 -16.48 0.59
C ARG A 19 8.36 -16.17 1.78
N TYR A 20 8.28 -14.96 2.32
CA TYR A 20 9.15 -14.49 3.38
C TYR A 20 8.34 -14.10 4.61
N GLU A 21 8.33 -14.98 5.61
CA GLU A 21 7.62 -14.76 6.86
C GLU A 21 8.11 -13.47 7.54
N ASN A 22 7.17 -12.54 7.77
CA ASN A 22 7.38 -11.29 8.51
C ASN A 22 8.55 -10.42 8.03
N CYS A 23 8.97 -10.58 6.78
CA CYS A 23 9.94 -9.69 6.16
C CYS A 23 9.37 -8.27 6.08
N PHE A 24 10.19 -7.25 6.37
CA PHE A 24 9.76 -5.87 6.19
C PHE A 24 9.50 -5.61 4.70
N ILE A 25 8.27 -5.27 4.33
CA ILE A 25 7.87 -5.02 2.94
C ILE A 25 7.01 -3.77 2.83
N ALA A 26 7.31 -2.90 1.85
CA ALA A 26 6.57 -1.66 1.61
C ALA A 26 6.62 -1.22 0.13
N GLY A 27 5.62 -0.43 -0.31
CA GLY A 27 5.57 0.19 -1.64
C GLY A 27 4.51 -0.36 -2.61
N GLU A 28 3.47 -1.03 -2.11
CA GLU A 28 2.43 -1.62 -2.95
C GLU A 28 1.45 -0.58 -3.54
N GLY A 29 1.16 0.51 -2.81
CA GLY A 29 0.13 1.46 -3.23
C GLY A 29 0.55 2.25 -4.48
N ASP A 30 -0.36 2.54 -5.39
CA ASP A 30 -0.06 3.20 -6.66
C ASP A 30 -0.51 4.66 -6.65
N ASN A 31 0.43 5.60 -6.82
CA ASN A 31 0.09 7.02 -6.89
C ASN A 31 -0.84 7.35 -8.07
N ARG A 32 -0.85 6.57 -9.15
CA ARG A 32 -1.74 6.79 -10.30
C ARG A 32 -3.21 6.55 -9.94
N ILE A 33 -3.48 5.66 -8.98
CA ILE A 33 -4.83 5.48 -8.44
C ILE A 33 -5.24 6.74 -7.66
N LEU A 34 -4.34 7.30 -6.85
CA LEU A 34 -4.61 8.56 -6.16
C LEU A 34 -4.82 9.73 -7.14
N MET A 35 -4.04 9.80 -8.22
CA MET A 35 -4.20 10.83 -9.25
C MET A 35 -5.55 10.77 -9.96
N ARG A 36 -6.16 9.59 -10.10
CA ARG A 36 -7.50 9.45 -10.69
C ARG A 36 -8.63 9.88 -9.75
N ASN A 37 -8.36 9.94 -8.45
CA ASN A 37 -9.30 10.43 -7.42
C ASN A 37 -10.68 9.74 -7.45
N ASP A 38 -10.72 8.45 -7.84
CA ASP A 38 -11.92 7.63 -7.73
C ASP A 38 -11.95 6.96 -6.34
N PRO A 39 -12.94 7.28 -5.48
CA PRO A 39 -13.02 6.71 -4.14
C PRO A 39 -13.08 5.17 -4.12
N ASN A 40 -13.70 4.56 -5.13
CA ASN A 40 -13.83 3.10 -5.21
C ASN A 40 -12.49 2.44 -5.55
N GLU A 41 -11.72 3.04 -6.46
CA GLU A 41 -10.39 2.55 -6.79
C GLU A 41 -9.44 2.68 -5.59
N ILE A 42 -9.48 3.81 -4.89
CA ILE A 42 -8.66 4.05 -3.68
C ILE A 42 -9.01 3.03 -2.60
N ARG A 43 -10.30 2.78 -2.36
CA ARG A 43 -10.75 1.77 -1.40
C ARG A 43 -10.32 0.36 -1.79
N SER A 44 -10.42 0.00 -3.08
CA SER A 44 -9.97 -1.30 -3.57
C SER A 44 -8.45 -1.48 -3.41
N MET A 45 -7.67 -0.42 -3.65
CA MET A 45 -6.22 -0.43 -3.45
C MET A 45 -5.88 -0.65 -1.97
N VAL A 46 -6.46 0.13 -1.06
CA VAL A 46 -6.20 -0.04 0.39
C VAL A 46 -6.65 -1.42 0.88
N ALA A 47 -7.78 -1.94 0.41
CA ALA A 47 -8.23 -3.29 0.77
C ALA A 47 -7.23 -4.38 0.33
N SER A 48 -6.65 -4.25 -0.88
CA SER A 48 -5.57 -5.13 -1.35
C SER A 48 -4.32 -5.01 -0.45
N MET A 49 -3.96 -3.80 -0.05
CA MET A 49 -2.81 -3.57 0.84
C MET A 49 -3.04 -4.20 2.23
N VAL A 50 -4.24 -4.08 2.78
CA VAL A 50 -4.64 -4.74 4.04
C VAL A 50 -4.55 -6.26 3.93
N GLU A 51 -4.94 -6.84 2.79
CA GLU A 51 -4.78 -8.27 2.54
C GLU A 51 -3.31 -8.69 2.65
N THR A 52 -2.39 -7.92 2.05
CA THR A 52 -0.95 -8.18 2.21
C THR A 52 -0.48 -8.02 3.66
N GLY A 53 -0.95 -7.00 4.38
CA GLY A 53 -0.67 -6.82 5.80
C GLY A 53 -1.15 -7.98 6.68
N ARG A 54 -2.24 -8.66 6.29
CA ARG A 54 -2.71 -9.88 6.96
C ARG A 54 -1.84 -11.11 6.69
N MET A 55 -1.09 -11.11 5.57
CA MET A 55 -0.18 -12.20 5.21
C MET A 55 1.21 -12.07 5.87
N SER A 56 1.67 -10.85 6.15
CA SER A 56 2.99 -10.60 6.75
C SER A 56 2.92 -9.49 7.81
N GLY A 57 3.34 -9.80 9.04
CA GLY A 57 3.44 -8.82 10.12
C GLY A 57 4.53 -7.76 9.93
N GLY A 58 5.39 -7.92 8.91
CA GLY A 58 6.40 -6.93 8.53
C GLY A 58 5.92 -5.90 7.50
N TYR A 59 4.68 -5.99 7.03
CA TYR A 59 4.16 -5.09 6.00
C TYR A 59 3.87 -3.69 6.55
N MET A 60 4.33 -2.67 5.82
CA MET A 60 4.02 -1.27 6.07
C MET A 60 3.30 -0.69 4.86
N MET A 61 2.07 -0.20 5.08
CA MET A 61 1.30 0.49 4.05
C MET A 61 2.06 1.71 3.56
N CYS A 62 2.30 1.76 2.26
CA CYS A 62 3.07 2.81 1.62
C CYS A 62 2.67 2.87 0.15
N ILE A 63 2.55 4.09 -0.37
CA ILE A 63 2.49 4.33 -1.81
C ILE A 63 3.90 4.07 -2.37
N GLY A 64 3.99 3.09 -3.27
CA GLY A 64 5.16 2.86 -4.10
C GLY A 64 5.33 4.00 -5.11
N ASN A 65 6.58 4.42 -5.27
CA ASN A 65 6.95 5.73 -5.80
C ASN A 65 6.45 6.89 -4.91
N HIS A 66 7.10 8.05 -5.00
CA HIS A 66 6.67 9.22 -4.24
C HIS A 66 5.22 9.61 -4.59
N ILE A 67 4.49 10.17 -3.62
CA ILE A 67 3.23 10.88 -3.91
C ILE A 67 3.60 12.19 -4.60
N PRO A 68 3.31 12.38 -5.90
CA PRO A 68 3.70 13.59 -6.60
C PRO A 68 2.86 14.79 -6.17
N PHE A 69 3.38 16.00 -6.41
CA PHE A 69 2.74 17.26 -5.98
C PHE A 69 1.33 17.50 -6.56
N ASN A 70 1.00 16.85 -7.67
CA ASN A 70 -0.27 17.03 -8.40
C ASN A 70 -1.33 15.98 -8.04
N VAL A 71 -1.08 15.13 -7.03
CA VAL A 71 -2.13 14.26 -6.48
C VAL A 71 -3.15 15.12 -5.73
N PRO A 72 -4.46 14.95 -5.98
CA PRO A 72 -5.49 15.68 -5.23
C PRO A 72 -5.38 15.42 -3.72
N PRO A 73 -5.35 16.46 -2.85
CA PRO A 73 -5.20 16.29 -1.41
C PRO A 73 -6.27 15.40 -0.76
N GLU A 74 -7.50 15.44 -1.28
CA GLU A 74 -8.61 14.61 -0.84
C GLU A 74 -8.39 13.12 -1.13
N ALA A 75 -7.71 12.77 -2.23
CA ALA A 75 -7.32 11.39 -2.52
C ALA A 75 -6.30 10.87 -1.49
N VAL A 76 -5.33 11.72 -1.13
CA VAL A 76 -4.34 11.40 -0.09
C VAL A 76 -5.02 11.21 1.26
N LYS A 77 -5.93 12.13 1.62
CA LYS A 77 -6.71 12.03 2.85
C LYS A 77 -7.53 10.74 2.89
N LEU A 78 -8.23 10.41 1.81
CA LEU A 78 -9.03 9.20 1.72
C LEU A 78 -8.17 7.93 1.88
N TYR A 79 -7.00 7.88 1.22
CA TYR A 79 -6.04 6.79 1.41
C TYR A 79 -5.61 6.63 2.88
N LEU A 80 -5.27 7.73 3.57
CA LEU A 80 -4.86 7.71 4.97
C LEU A 80 -6.01 7.30 5.89
N ASP A 81 -7.20 7.86 5.70
CA ASP A 81 -8.40 7.54 6.49
C ASP A 81 -8.77 6.04 6.34
N LEU A 82 -8.75 5.51 5.11
CA LEU A 82 -9.01 4.09 4.85
C LEU A 82 -7.91 3.19 5.39
N SER A 83 -6.64 3.63 5.37
CA SER A 83 -5.53 2.87 5.95
C SER A 83 -5.71 2.71 7.46
N VAL A 84 -6.20 3.75 8.14
CA VAL A 84 -6.60 3.69 9.54
C VAL A 84 -7.81 2.76 9.69
N GLU A 85 -8.92 3.04 9.01
CA GLU A 85 -10.19 2.30 9.13
C GLU A 85 -10.02 0.79 8.88
N LEU A 86 -9.38 0.41 7.78
CA LEU A 86 -9.29 -0.98 7.33
C LEU A 86 -8.03 -1.70 7.84
N GLY A 87 -6.99 -0.95 8.21
CA GLY A 87 -5.74 -1.48 8.73
C GLY A 87 -5.78 -1.78 10.23
N HIS A 88 -6.71 -1.18 10.98
CA HIS A 88 -6.90 -1.49 12.39
C HIS A 88 -7.41 -2.91 12.63
N ARG A 89 -6.82 -3.55 13.65
CA ARG A 89 -7.27 -4.77 14.32
C ARG A 89 -7.34 -4.47 15.80
#